data_AF-A0A2V7K401-F1
#
_entry.id   AF-A0A2V7K401-F1
#
_cell.length_a   1.000
_cell.length_b   1.000
_cell.length_c   1.000
_cell.angle_alpha   90.00
_cell.angle_beta   90.00
_cell.angle_gamma   90.00
#
_symmetry.space_group_name_H-M   'P 1'
#
loop_
_entity.id
_entity.type
_entity.pdbx_description
1 polymer ?
#
loop_
_entity_poly.entity_id
_entity_poly.type
_entity_poly.pdbx_seq_one_letter_code
_entity_poly.pdbx_strand_id
1 'polypeptide(L)'
;MAVSIHESGDGHVAEVTVQDRMKTTHIVRVSRAERDRYGRGDDVADLVKRSFEFLLAREANTSILRDFDLSTIERYFPEYAREIRRS
;
A
#
# COMPACT_ATOMS: atom_id res chain seq x y z
N MET A 1 2.07 -5.44 11.64
CA MET A 1 1.08 -5.04 10.63
C MET A 1 0.40 -6.29 10.09
N ALA A 2 -0.90 -6.23 9.84
CA ALA A 2 -1.67 -7.31 9.21
C ALA A 2 -2.30 -6.79 7.91
N VAL A 3 -2.36 -7.62 6.89
CA VAL A 3 -2.92 -7.29 5.57
C VAL A 3 -3.90 -8.39 5.17
N SER A 4 -5.11 -7.99 4.80
CA SER A 4 -6.16 -8.87 4.26
C SER A 4 -6.53 -8.41 2.86
N ILE A 5 -6.50 -9.30 1.89
CA ILE A 5 -6.79 -8.99 0.48
C ILE A 5 -8.16 -9.54 0.11
N HIS A 6 -8.95 -8.71 -0.56
CA HIS A 6 -10.22 -9.09 -1.15
C HIS A 6 -10.18 -8.76 -2.65
N GLU A 7 -10.62 -9.69 -3.50
CA GLU A 7 -10.80 -9.41 -4.92
C GLU A 7 -11.93 -8.39 -5.12
N SER A 8 -11.75 -7.48 -6.08
CA SER A 8 -12.77 -6.49 -6.42
C SER A 8 -12.69 -6.16 -7.90
N GLY A 9 -13.62 -6.71 -8.68
CA GLY A 9 -13.63 -6.55 -10.14
C GLY A 9 -12.34 -7.07 -10.78
N ASP A 10 -11.61 -6.20 -11.47
CA ASP A 10 -10.32 -6.49 -12.10
C ASP A 10 -9.11 -6.15 -11.22
N GLY A 11 -9.34 -5.78 -9.96
CA GLY A 11 -8.31 -5.41 -8.99
C GLY A 11 -8.53 -6.04 -7.62
N HIS A 12 -7.95 -5.40 -6.61
CA HIS A 12 -7.98 -5.86 -5.23
C HIS A 12 -8.23 -4.70 -4.28
N VAL A 13 -8.84 -5.02 -3.15
CA VAL A 13 -8.95 -4.13 -1.99
C VAL A 13 -8.18 -4.77 -0.85
N ALA A 14 -7.17 -4.06 -0.36
CA ALA A 14 -6.38 -4.46 0.78
C ALA A 14 -6.86 -3.70 2.03
N GLU A 15 -7.21 -4.44 3.09
CA GLU A 15 -7.36 -3.87 4.41
C GLU A 15 -6.07 -4.05 5.18
N VAL A 16 -5.48 -2.95 5.65
CA VAL A 16 -4.22 -2.94 6.38
C VAL A 16 -4.44 -2.43 7.78
N THR A 17 -4.06 -3.24 8.77
CA THR A 17 -4.06 -2.87 10.17
C THR A 17 -2.63 -2.65 10.66
N VAL A 18 -2.34 -1.43 11.10
CA VAL A 18 -1.05 -1.06 11.70
C VAL A 18 -1.25 -0.90 13.20
N GLN A 19 -0.41 -1.58 13.98
CA GLN A 19 -0.35 -1.43 15.42
C GLN A 19 0.95 -0.71 15.77
N ASP A 20 0.83 0.54 16.22
CA ASP A 20 1.87 1.31 16.88
C ASP A 20 1.30 1.81 18.23
N ARG A 21 1.63 3.02 18.69
CA ARG A 21 0.98 3.69 19.83
C ARG A 21 -0.55 3.69 19.72
N MET A 22 -1.07 3.89 18.51
CA MET A 22 -2.50 3.79 18.21
C MET A 22 -2.70 2.77 17.09
N LYS A 23 -3.75 1.95 17.20
CA LYS A 23 -4.17 1.05 16.13
C LYS A 23 -4.85 1.87 15.02
N THR A 24 -4.42 1.71 13.78
CA THR A 24 -5.06 2.30 12.60
C THR A 24 -5.42 1.22 11.58
N THR A 25 -6.50 1.46 10.84
CA THR A 25 -6.96 0.61 9.74
C THR A 25 -7.08 1.44 8.49
N HIS A 26 -6.61 0.90 7.37
CA HIS A 26 -6.52 1.56 6.08
C HIS A 26 -7.08 0.64 4.99
N ILE A 27 -7.79 1.21 4.03
CA ILE A 27 -8.32 0.55 2.86
C ILE A 27 -7.53 1.04 1.65
N VAL A 28 -6.90 0.11 0.93
CA VAL A 28 -6.10 0.43 -0.25
C VAL A 28 -6.64 -0.28 -1.46
N ARG A 29 -7.02 0.47 -2.49
CA ARG A 29 -7.40 -0.10 -3.79
C ARG A 29 -6.17 -0.28 -4.65
N VAL A 30 -6.04 -1.47 -5.23
CA VAL A 30 -4.94 -1.86 -6.09
C VAL A 30 -5.51 -2.38 -7.40
N SER A 31 -5.45 -1.55 -8.43
CA SER A 31 -5.79 -1.96 -9.79
C SER A 31 -4.75 -2.91 -10.37
N ARG A 32 -5.13 -3.67 -11.41
CA ARG A 32 -4.19 -4.51 -12.15
C ARG A 32 -3.01 -3.72 -12.72
N ALA A 33 -3.26 -2.51 -13.22
CA ALA A 33 -2.22 -1.64 -13.77
C ALA A 33 -1.20 -1.19 -12.71
N GLU A 34 -1.66 -0.89 -11.50
CA GLU A 34 -0.78 -0.53 -10.38
C GLU A 34 0.02 -1.74 -9.89
N ARG A 35 -0.59 -2.93 -9.83
CA ARG A 35 0.12 -4.16 -9.52
C ARG A 35 1.25 -4.43 -10.53
N ASP A 36 0.98 -4.27 -11.82
CA ASP A 36 1.98 -4.46 -12.88
C ASP A 36 3.08 -3.38 -12.80
N ARG A 37 2.70 -2.13 -12.48
CA ARG A 37 3.64 -0.99 -12.35
C ARG A 37 4.59 -1.11 -11.18
N TYR A 38 4.10 -1.47 -9.99
CA TYR A 38 4.87 -1.44 -8.74
C TYR A 38 5.32 -2.83 -8.28
N GLY A 39 4.44 -3.83 -8.43
CA GLY A 39 4.61 -5.16 -7.86
C GLY A 39 5.57 -6.05 -8.62
N ARG A 40 5.98 -5.74 -9.85
CA ARG A 40 6.86 -6.65 -10.66
C ARG A 40 6.34 -8.10 -10.80
N GLY A 41 5.04 -8.31 -10.65
CA GLY A 41 4.44 -9.65 -10.65
C GLY A 41 4.33 -10.31 -9.26
N ASP A 42 4.69 -9.59 -8.19
CA ASP A 42 4.54 -10.03 -6.81
C ASP A 42 3.07 -10.21 -6.41
N ASP A 43 2.88 -10.95 -5.31
CA ASP A 43 1.61 -11.02 -4.62
C ASP A 43 1.15 -9.62 -4.14
N VAL A 44 -0.17 -9.39 -4.19
CA VAL A 44 -0.73 -8.09 -3.84
C VAL A 44 -0.51 -7.77 -2.36
N ALA A 45 -0.56 -8.76 -1.47
CA ALA A 45 -0.32 -8.54 -0.06
C ALA A 45 1.12 -8.07 0.20
N ASP A 46 2.10 -8.64 -0.51
CA ASP A 46 3.51 -8.26 -0.40
C ASP A 46 3.77 -6.85 -0.94
N LEU A 47 3.19 -6.50 -2.09
CA LEU A 47 3.25 -5.14 -2.63
C LEU A 47 2.69 -4.11 -1.63
N VAL A 48 1.51 -4.39 -1.06
CA VAL A 48 0.88 -3.51 -0.07
C VAL A 48 1.72 -3.41 1.20
N LYS A 49 2.27 -4.53 1.68
CA LYS A 49 3.14 -4.55 2.86
C LYS A 49 4.38 -3.67 2.68
N ARG A 50 5.11 -3.83 1.58
CA ARG A 50 6.30 -3.01 1.26
C ARG A 50 5.93 -1.53 1.10
N SER A 51 4.75 -1.24 0.57
CA SER A 51 4.23 0.12 0.45
C SER A 51 3.97 0.77 1.82
N PHE A 52 3.41 0.03 2.77
CA PHE A 52 3.24 0.53 4.13
C PHE A 52 4.56 0.65 4.88
N GLU A 53 5.53 -0.25 4.66
CA GLU A 53 6.89 -0.09 5.21
C GLU A 53 7.55 1.20 4.69
N PHE A 54 7.38 1.51 3.40
CA PHE A 54 7.84 2.78 2.80
C PHE A 54 7.20 4.01 3.43
N LEU A 55 5.87 3.98 3.68
CA LEU A 55 5.13 5.09 4.30
C LEU A 55 5.52 5.27 5.77
N LEU A 56 5.57 4.19 6.54
CA LEU A 56 5.90 4.21 7.98
C LEU A 56 7.35 4.64 8.25
N ALA A 57 8.24 4.52 7.27
CA ALA A 57 9.59 5.09 7.35
C ALA A 57 9.61 6.64 7.23
N ARG A 58 8.52 7.25 6.75
CA ARG A 58 8.43 8.69 6.42
C ARG A 58 7.42 9.45 7.28
N GLU A 59 6.33 8.80 7.67
CA GLU A 59 5.25 9.41 8.45
C GLU A 59 4.66 8.46 9.49
N ALA A 60 3.99 9.03 10.49
CA ALA A 60 3.30 8.24 11.51
C ALA A 60 2.08 7.52 10.93
N ASN A 61 1.72 6.36 11.48
CA ASN A 61 0.57 5.58 11.01
C ASN A 61 -0.77 6.35 11.10
N THR A 62 -0.89 7.31 12.02
CA THR A 62 -2.05 8.18 12.17
C THR A 62 -2.14 9.28 11.10
N SER A 63 -1.05 9.56 10.38
CA SER A 63 -1.00 10.52 9.26
C SER A 63 -1.30 9.88 7.91
N ILE A 64 -1.17 8.55 7.80
CA ILE A 64 -1.49 7.82 6.58
C ILE A 64 -3.00 7.89 6.31
N LEU A 65 -3.38 8.18 5.06
CA LEU A 65 -4.77 8.20 4.61
C LEU A 65 -5.48 6.87 4.94
N ARG A 66 -6.74 6.95 5.38
CA ARG A 66 -7.53 5.76 5.75
C ARG A 66 -8.12 5.02 4.55
N ASP A 67 -8.32 5.71 3.44
CA ASP A 67 -8.88 5.13 2.22
C ASP A 67 -8.24 5.83 1.02
N PHE A 68 -7.55 5.08 0.15
CA PHE A 68 -6.87 5.62 -1.02
C PHE A 68 -6.55 4.55 -2.08
N ASP A 69 -6.27 4.98 -3.30
CA ASP A 69 -5.72 4.12 -4.36
C ASP A 69 -4.19 4.08 -4.25
N LEU A 70 -3.56 2.93 -4.54
CA LEU A 70 -2.11 2.74 -4.34
C LEU A 70 -1.25 3.82 -5.05
N SER A 71 -1.66 4.25 -6.24
CA SER A 71 -1.02 5.36 -6.99
C SER A 71 -1.03 6.70 -6.28
N THR A 72 -1.90 6.90 -5.27
CA THR A 72 -1.89 8.09 -4.42
C THR A 72 -0.55 8.27 -3.71
N ILE A 73 0.12 7.18 -3.34
CA ILE A 73 1.44 7.25 -2.69
C ILE A 73 2.46 7.94 -3.61
N GLU A 74 2.48 7.61 -4.90
CA GLU A 74 3.41 8.22 -5.88
C GLU A 74 3.16 9.74 -6.05
N ARG A 75 1.93 10.22 -5.83
CA ARG A 75 1.61 11.65 -5.90
C ARG A 75 2.22 12.45 -4.75
N TYR A 76 2.33 11.85 -3.57
CA TYR A 76 2.95 12.47 -2.39
C TYR A 76 4.46 12.20 -2.34
N PHE A 77 4.89 11.04 -2.82
CA PHE A 77 6.27 10.58 -2.82
C PHE A 77 6.69 10.11 -4.22
N PRO A 78 7.16 11.02 -5.10
CA PRO A 78 7.52 10.68 -6.47
C PRO A 78 8.58 9.57 -6.61
N GLU A 79 9.37 9.32 -5.57
CA GLU A 79 10.38 8.25 -5.53
C GLU A 79 9.79 6.84 -5.28
N TYR A 80 8.53 6.75 -4.82
CA TYR A 80 7.85 5.53 -4.43
C TYR A 80 7.97 4.42 -5.47
N ALA A 81 7.63 4.71 -6.73
CA ALA A 81 7.64 3.72 -7.80
C ALA A 81 9.03 3.12 -8.04
N ARG A 82 10.09 3.92 -7.83
CA ARG A 82 11.48 3.46 -7.99
C ARG A 82 11.92 2.64 -6.78
N GLU A 83 11.55 3.04 -5.57
CA GLU A 83 11.94 2.35 -4.33
C GLU A 83 11.24 1.01 -4.17
N ILE A 84 9.92 0.95 -4.36
CA ILE A 84 9.15 -0.30 -4.27
C ILE A 84 9.55 -1.29 -5.37
N ARG A 85 10.05 -0.83 -6.50
CA ARG A 85 10.60 -1.75 -7.49
C ARG A 85 11.99 -2.28 -7.11
N ARG A 86 12.72 -1.66 -6.18
CA ARG A 86 14.07 -2.11 -5.80
C ARG A 86 14.09 -2.97 -4.54
N SER A 87 13.05 -2.88 -3.71
CA SER A 87 12.90 -3.64 -2.47
C SER A 87 12.37 -5.04 -2.67
#